data_AF-A0A512BGL9-F1
#
_entry.id   AF-A0A512BGL9-F1
#
_cell.length_a   1.000
_cell.length_b   1.000
_cell.length_c   1.000
_cell.angle_alpha   90.00
_cell.angle_beta   90.00
_cell.angle_gamma   90.00
#
_symmetry.space_group_name_H-M   'P 1'
#
loop_
_entity.id
_entity.type
_entity.pdbx_description
1 polymer ?
#
loop_
_entity_poly.entity_id
_entity_poly.type
_entity_poly.pdbx_seq_one_letter_code
_entity_poly.pdbx_strand_id
1 'polypeptide(L)'
;MVRLKLTFLFFIGLLFSNCWEQLWGDNDLGDNFSLLEGDRTEDRIIVYCSGRSAGACMAGTPIVPVYSRHMDSEGQYAEYVETANSNDNFIIAKTVQLKDKRTNYWIITKGYGIDNCDKINCDSIIQSHVLGPLDQNQFQKEASKLKINLRFQ
;
A
#
# COMPACT_ATOMS: atom_id res chain seq x y z
N MET A 1 -4.71 -39.65 38.56
CA MET A 1 -4.35 -38.22 38.48
C MET A 1 -3.66 -37.92 37.13
N VAL A 2 -4.37 -38.06 36.00
CA VAL A 2 -3.77 -37.92 34.65
C VAL A 2 -4.66 -37.14 33.67
N ARG A 3 -5.92 -36.84 34.00
CA ARG A 3 -6.85 -36.14 33.11
C ARG A 3 -6.68 -34.61 33.04
N LEU A 4 -5.87 -34.01 33.91
CA LEU A 4 -5.71 -32.54 33.99
C LEU A 4 -4.63 -31.98 33.04
N LYS A 5 -3.74 -32.83 32.50
CA LYS A 5 -2.64 -32.37 31.63
C LYS A 5 -3.01 -32.28 30.15
N LEU A 6 -4.05 -33.00 29.70
CA LEU A 6 -4.42 -33.06 28.28
C LEU A 6 -5.18 -31.81 27.83
N THR A 7 -5.93 -31.16 28.73
CA THR A 7 -6.70 -29.94 28.45
C THR A 7 -5.80 -28.70 28.33
N PHE A 8 -4.63 -28.69 28.98
CA PHE A 8 -3.70 -27.55 28.96
C PHE A 8 -2.94 -27.43 27.63
N LEU A 9 -2.65 -28.56 26.97
CA LEU A 9 -2.00 -28.59 25.65
C LEU A 9 -2.93 -28.12 24.51
N PHE A 10 -4.24 -28.27 24.67
CA PHE A 10 -5.21 -27.79 23.68
C PHE A 10 -5.38 -26.25 23.71
N PHE A 11 -5.17 -25.61 24.87
CA PHE A 11 -5.22 -24.15 25.01
C PHE A 11 -3.98 -23.44 24.44
N ILE A 12 -2.81 -24.07 24.47
CA ILE A 12 -1.58 -23.50 23.90
C ILE A 12 -1.62 -23.50 22.36
N GLY A 13 -2.26 -24.50 21.73
CA GLY A 13 -2.43 -24.55 20.28
C GLY A 13 -3.32 -23.44 19.69
N LEU A 14 -4.27 -22.91 20.48
CA LEU A 14 -5.18 -21.85 20.05
C LEU A 14 -4.59 -20.42 20.21
N LEU A 15 -3.43 -20.26 20.85
CA LEU A 15 -2.76 -18.96 21.00
C LEU A 15 -1.79 -18.63 19.85
N PHE A 16 -1.50 -19.58 18.96
CA PHE A 16 -0.59 -19.38 17.82
C PHE A 16 -1.29 -19.12 16.48
N SER A 17 -2.62 -19.03 16.43
CA SER A 17 -3.36 -18.96 15.16
C SER A 17 -3.54 -17.56 14.57
N ASN A 18 -2.99 -16.50 15.18
CA ASN A 18 -3.18 -15.12 14.69
C ASN A 18 -1.86 -14.38 14.37
N CYS A 19 -0.71 -15.05 14.30
CA CYS A 19 0.59 -14.43 13.95
C CYS A 19 1.02 -14.71 12.51
N TRP A 20 0.07 -14.71 11.59
CA TRP A 20 0.27 -15.04 10.18
C TRP A 20 -0.61 -14.00 9.43
N GLU A 21 -0.15 -12.92 8.79
CA GLU A 21 0.69 -12.80 7.58
C GLU A 21 1.15 -11.33 7.45
N GLN A 22 2.14 -10.87 8.21
CA GLN A 22 2.82 -9.61 7.87
C GLN A 22 4.30 -9.87 7.66
N LEU A 23 4.60 -10.43 6.49
CA LEU A 23 5.96 -10.60 6.02
C LEU A 23 6.49 -9.24 5.57
N TRP A 24 7.55 -8.76 6.23
CA TRP A 24 8.57 -7.89 5.63
C TRP A 24 8.03 -6.57 5.07
N GLY A 25 7.31 -5.81 5.91
CA GLY A 25 6.86 -4.46 5.57
C GLY A 25 5.75 -4.40 4.52
N ASP A 26 5.21 -5.53 4.06
CA ASP A 26 4.03 -5.54 3.20
C ASP A 26 2.77 -5.26 4.02
N ASN A 27 1.98 -4.30 3.57
CA ASN A 27 0.67 -3.95 4.09
C ASN A 27 -0.32 -4.04 2.92
N ASP A 28 -1.11 -5.11 2.87
CA ASP A 28 -2.09 -5.31 1.79
C ASP A 28 -3.11 -4.17 1.79
N LEU A 29 -3.21 -3.50 0.65
CA LEU A 29 -4.20 -2.47 0.39
C LEU A 29 -5.34 -3.01 -0.47
N GLY A 30 -5.34 -4.29 -0.86
CA GLY A 30 -6.38 -4.93 -1.68
C GLY A 30 -6.26 -4.63 -3.18
N ASP A 31 -6.90 -5.46 -4.01
CA ASP A 31 -6.84 -5.37 -5.49
C ASP A 31 -5.41 -5.35 -6.04
N ASN A 32 -4.56 -6.23 -5.51
CA ASN A 32 -3.11 -6.34 -5.77
C ASN A 32 -2.26 -5.13 -5.38
N PHE A 33 -2.80 -4.14 -4.68
CA PHE A 33 -1.99 -3.06 -4.13
C PHE A 33 -1.41 -3.43 -2.77
N SER A 34 -0.18 -2.98 -2.53
CA SER A 34 0.52 -3.14 -1.27
C SER A 34 1.22 -1.83 -0.91
N LEU A 35 1.13 -1.42 0.36
CA LEU A 35 2.07 -0.45 0.94
C LEU A 35 3.28 -1.23 1.43
N LEU A 36 4.41 -1.03 0.78
CA LEU A 36 5.68 -1.60 1.19
C LEU A 36 6.40 -0.64 2.12
N GLU A 37 6.98 -1.19 3.17
CA GLU A 37 7.78 -0.48 4.16
C GLU A 37 9.15 -1.18 4.27
N GLY A 38 10.21 -0.38 4.41
CA GLY A 38 11.57 -0.86 4.62
C GLY A 38 12.09 -0.51 6.01
N ASP A 39 13.42 -0.53 6.15
CA ASP A 39 14.09 -0.17 7.40
C ASP A 39 13.97 1.34 7.69
N ARG A 40 13.70 2.15 6.66
CA ARG A 40 13.52 3.60 6.77
C ARG A 40 12.10 4.00 6.44
N THR A 41 11.63 5.06 7.10
CA THR A 41 10.35 5.68 6.77
C THR A 41 10.28 6.13 5.31
N GLU A 42 11.41 6.56 4.74
CA GLU A 42 11.47 6.97 3.34
C GLU A 42 11.29 5.83 2.35
N ASP A 43 11.44 4.56 2.75
CA ASP A 43 11.21 3.39 1.89
C ASP A 43 9.74 3.19 1.52
N ARG A 44 8.84 3.90 2.21
CA ARG A 44 7.40 3.67 2.12
C ARG A 44 6.84 4.08 0.76
N ILE A 45 6.36 3.09 0.01
CA ILE A 45 5.76 3.26 -1.32
C ILE A 45 4.53 2.37 -1.47
N ILE A 46 3.55 2.82 -2.25
CA ILE A 46 2.46 1.96 -2.72
C ILE A 46 2.88 1.35 -4.05
N VAL A 47 2.81 0.04 -4.14
CA VAL A 47 3.08 -0.73 -5.36
C VAL A 47 1.82 -1.45 -5.84
N TYR A 48 1.72 -1.65 -7.15
CA TYR A 48 0.84 -2.66 -7.72
C TYR A 48 1.64 -3.94 -7.87
N CYS A 49 1.21 -4.98 -7.16
CA CYS A 49 1.94 -6.23 -7.06
C CYS A 49 1.74 -7.09 -8.30
N SER A 50 2.85 -7.51 -8.92
CA SER A 50 2.87 -8.48 -10.03
C SER A 50 3.34 -9.87 -9.58
N GLY A 51 3.79 -10.02 -8.33
CA GLY A 51 4.22 -11.31 -7.81
C GLY A 51 4.03 -11.40 -6.30
N ARG A 52 3.15 -12.29 -5.86
CA ARG A 52 2.96 -12.61 -4.44
C ARG A 52 3.56 -13.98 -4.10
N SER A 53 4.30 -14.05 -3.01
CA SER A 53 4.85 -15.28 -2.45
C SER A 53 4.57 -15.32 -0.95
N ALA A 54 3.98 -16.41 -0.47
CA ALA A 54 3.60 -16.55 0.94
C ALA A 54 2.78 -15.35 1.50
N GLY A 55 1.85 -14.84 0.68
CA GLY A 55 0.99 -13.70 1.05
C GLY A 55 1.63 -12.32 0.87
N ALA A 56 2.95 -12.23 0.71
CA ALA A 56 3.67 -10.97 0.58
C ALA A 56 3.96 -10.58 -0.89
N CYS A 57 3.94 -9.29 -1.18
CA CYS A 57 4.35 -8.74 -2.44
C CYS A 57 5.88 -8.77 -2.59
N MET A 58 6.37 -9.59 -3.51
CA MET A 58 7.81 -9.77 -3.79
C MET A 58 8.32 -8.86 -4.90
N ALA A 59 7.42 -8.45 -5.80
CA ALA A 59 7.73 -7.61 -6.95
C ALA A 59 6.48 -6.84 -7.37
N GLY A 60 6.67 -5.62 -7.86
CA GLY A 60 5.57 -4.78 -8.33
C GLY A 60 6.05 -3.48 -8.96
N THR A 61 5.10 -2.75 -9.54
CA THR A 61 5.34 -1.42 -10.10
C THR A 61 5.09 -0.36 -9.04
N PRO A 62 6.03 0.57 -8.78
CA PRO A 62 5.79 1.72 -7.91
C PRO A 62 4.70 2.63 -8.46
N ILE A 63 3.65 2.86 -7.66
CA ILE A 63 2.49 3.65 -8.05
C ILE A 63 2.47 5.02 -7.36
N VAL A 64 2.68 5.05 -6.04
CA VAL A 64 2.73 6.28 -5.26
C VAL A 64 3.86 6.21 -4.23
N PRO A 65 4.85 7.13 -4.30
CA PRO A 65 5.25 7.86 -5.50
C PRO A 65 5.78 6.92 -6.60
N VAL A 66 5.70 7.35 -7.86
CA VAL A 66 6.48 6.74 -8.95
C VAL A 66 7.97 6.96 -8.74
N TYR A 67 8.83 6.13 -9.36
CA TYR A 67 10.28 6.17 -9.13
C TYR A 67 10.91 7.56 -9.24
N SER A 68 10.56 8.34 -10.25
CA SER A 68 11.09 9.71 -10.47
C SER A 68 10.65 10.74 -9.44
N ARG A 69 9.67 10.40 -8.60
CA ARG A 69 9.24 11.19 -7.44
C ARG A 69 9.80 10.61 -6.14
N HIS A 70 9.95 9.29 -6.08
CA HIS A 70 10.53 8.59 -4.94
C HIS A 70 12.02 8.91 -4.78
N MET A 71 12.77 8.93 -5.88
CA MET A 71 14.21 9.20 -5.94
C MET A 71 14.49 10.47 -6.74
N ASP A 72 15.43 11.29 -6.29
CA ASP A 72 15.96 12.41 -7.06
C ASP A 72 17.02 11.97 -8.08
N SER A 73 17.57 12.92 -8.83
CA SER A 73 18.61 12.66 -9.84
C SER A 73 19.93 12.14 -9.28
N GLU A 74 20.15 12.26 -7.97
CA GLU A 74 21.34 11.77 -7.27
C GLU A 74 21.10 10.38 -6.64
N GLY A 75 19.89 9.82 -6.78
CA GLY A 75 19.50 8.55 -6.20
C GLY A 75 19.16 8.62 -4.71
N GLN A 76 18.89 9.81 -4.18
CA GLN A 76 18.44 10.01 -2.81
C GLN A 76 16.91 10.05 -2.74
N TYR A 77 16.33 9.67 -1.60
CA TYR A 77 14.89 9.79 -1.41
C TYR A 77 14.42 11.24 -1.56
N ALA A 78 13.36 11.43 -2.33
CA ALA A 78 12.73 12.71 -2.61
C ALA A 78 11.27 12.77 -2.14
N GLU A 79 10.55 11.65 -2.15
CA GLU A 79 9.17 11.54 -1.69
C GLU A 79 8.87 10.13 -1.18
N TYR A 80 8.03 10.02 -0.15
CA TYR A 80 7.58 8.75 0.41
C TYR A 80 6.14 8.85 0.92
N VAL A 81 5.51 7.70 1.16
CA VAL A 81 4.16 7.59 1.71
C VAL A 81 4.19 7.74 3.24
N GLU A 82 3.55 8.79 3.74
CA GLU A 82 3.38 9.03 5.18
C GLU A 82 2.21 8.22 5.74
N THR A 83 1.10 8.12 5.01
CA THR A 83 -0.05 7.31 5.42
C THR A 83 -0.87 6.89 4.21
N ALA A 84 -1.47 5.71 4.29
CA ALA A 84 -2.38 5.16 3.29
C ALA A 84 -3.56 4.49 3.98
N ASN A 85 -4.73 4.57 3.36
CA ASN A 85 -5.93 3.87 3.81
C ASN A 85 -6.72 3.39 2.59
N SER A 86 -7.42 2.27 2.71
CA SER A 86 -8.13 1.66 1.59
C SER A 86 -9.50 1.10 1.98
N ASN A 87 -10.36 0.97 0.99
CA ASN A 87 -11.57 0.16 1.01
C ASN A 87 -11.69 -0.59 -0.32
N ASP A 88 -12.79 -1.29 -0.56
CA ASP A 88 -12.98 -2.11 -1.76
C ASP A 88 -12.81 -1.36 -3.09
N ASN A 89 -13.06 -0.05 -3.11
CA ASN A 89 -13.11 0.75 -4.35
C ASN A 89 -11.93 1.72 -4.50
N PHE A 90 -11.31 2.14 -3.39
CA PHE A 90 -10.33 3.22 -3.39
C PHE A 90 -9.18 2.98 -2.43
N ILE A 91 -8.03 3.55 -2.77
CA ILE A 91 -6.92 3.82 -1.86
C ILE A 91 -6.74 5.33 -1.81
N ILE A 92 -6.61 5.88 -0.60
CA ILE A 92 -6.14 7.25 -0.40
C ILE A 92 -4.73 7.20 0.18
N ALA A 93 -3.86 8.08 -0.28
CA ALA A 93 -2.50 8.17 0.24
C ALA A 93 -2.10 9.62 0.45
N LYS A 94 -1.28 9.84 1.48
CA LYS A 94 -0.62 11.11 1.78
C LYS A 94 0.88 10.87 1.66
N THR A 95 1.56 11.67 0.85
CA THR A 95 3.00 11.62 0.67
C THR A 95 3.66 12.90 1.16
N VAL A 96 4.94 12.80 1.50
CA VAL A 96 5.77 13.94 1.92
C VAL A 96 6.97 14.05 1.00
N GLN A 97 7.11 15.21 0.35
CA GLN A 97 8.32 15.57 -0.38
C GLN A 97 9.36 16.11 0.59
N LEU A 98 10.55 15.51 0.59
CA LEU A 98 11.58 15.77 1.60
C LEU A 98 12.21 17.16 1.46
N LYS A 99 12.55 17.57 0.23
CA LYS A 99 13.23 18.84 -0.05
C LYS A 99 12.35 20.05 0.30
N ASP A 100 11.12 20.04 -0.18
CA ASP A 100 10.20 21.18 -0.05
C ASP A 100 9.26 21.05 1.17
N LYS A 101 9.33 19.94 1.90
CA LYS A 101 8.41 19.56 3.00
C LYS A 101 6.94 19.66 2.58
N ARG A 102 6.67 19.41 1.30
CA ARG A 102 5.34 19.52 0.72
C ARG A 102 4.58 18.21 0.91
N THR A 103 3.36 18.32 1.42
CA THR A 103 2.41 17.21 1.44
C THR A 103 1.66 17.13 0.12
N ASN A 104 1.55 15.93 -0.44
CA ASN A 104 0.66 15.64 -1.55
C ASN A 104 -0.34 14.55 -1.18
N TYR A 105 -1.48 14.58 -1.86
CA TYR A 105 -2.56 13.63 -1.65
C TYR A 105 -2.85 12.89 -2.96
N TRP A 106 -3.23 11.63 -2.82
CA TRP A 106 -3.46 10.73 -3.94
C TRP A 106 -4.74 9.93 -3.73
N ILE A 107 -5.43 9.66 -4.82
CA ILE A 107 -6.57 8.74 -4.89
C ILE A 107 -6.25 7.70 -5.95
N ILE A 108 -6.30 6.41 -5.60
CA ILE A 108 -6.16 5.30 -6.53
C ILE A 108 -7.52 4.61 -6.60
N THR A 109 -8.08 4.49 -7.80
CA THR A 109 -9.32 3.73 -8.01
C THR A 109 -8.97 2.24 -8.19
N LYS A 110 -9.82 1.34 -7.72
CA LYS A 110 -9.66 -0.13 -7.84
C LYS A 110 -10.69 -0.73 -8.81
N GLY A 111 -10.54 -2.02 -9.10
CA GLY A 111 -11.58 -2.84 -9.72
C GLY A 111 -11.60 -2.81 -11.25
N TYR A 112 -10.50 -2.42 -11.89
CA TYR A 112 -10.37 -2.42 -13.35
C TYR A 112 -9.80 -3.74 -13.92
N GLY A 113 -9.57 -4.74 -13.07
CA GLY A 113 -9.30 -6.13 -13.47
C GLY A 113 -8.13 -6.27 -14.44
N ILE A 114 -6.92 -5.89 -14.02
CA ILE A 114 -5.75 -6.05 -14.87
C ILE A 114 -5.16 -7.45 -14.72
N ASP A 115 -5.40 -8.26 -15.75
CA ASP A 115 -4.77 -9.56 -15.91
C ASP A 115 -3.51 -9.47 -16.78
N ASN A 116 -2.57 -10.40 -16.59
CA ASN A 116 -1.34 -10.56 -17.39
C ASN A 116 -0.29 -9.43 -17.30
N CYS A 117 -0.26 -8.65 -16.20
CA CYS A 117 0.82 -7.67 -15.99
C CYS A 117 2.21 -8.30 -15.84
N ASP A 118 2.27 -9.60 -15.59
CA ASP A 118 3.52 -10.36 -15.55
C ASP A 118 4.10 -10.58 -16.96
N LYS A 119 3.30 -10.33 -18.00
CA LYS A 119 3.66 -10.53 -19.43
C LYS A 119 3.64 -9.24 -20.24
N ILE A 120 2.92 -8.21 -19.79
CA ILE A 120 2.70 -6.94 -20.50
C ILE A 120 2.94 -5.78 -19.52
N ASN A 121 3.57 -4.70 -19.99
CA ASN A 121 3.69 -3.48 -19.18
C ASN A 121 2.30 -2.85 -18.97
N CYS A 122 1.77 -2.93 -17.75
CA CYS A 122 0.50 -2.37 -17.34
C CYS A 122 0.60 -0.96 -16.76
N ASP A 123 1.80 -0.38 -16.68
CA ASP A 123 2.08 0.83 -15.92
C ASP A 123 1.17 1.98 -16.38
N SER A 124 0.99 2.14 -17.69
CA SER A 124 0.11 3.17 -18.26
C SER A 124 -1.36 3.00 -17.87
N ILE A 125 -1.85 1.76 -17.78
CA ILE A 125 -3.23 1.46 -17.39
C ILE A 125 -3.41 1.77 -15.91
N ILE A 126 -2.52 1.24 -15.06
CA ILE A 126 -2.58 1.46 -13.61
C ILE A 126 -2.51 2.96 -13.30
N GLN A 127 -1.56 3.66 -13.91
CA GLN A 127 -1.37 5.11 -13.71
C GLN A 127 -2.57 5.94 -14.19
N SER A 128 -3.34 5.46 -15.18
CA SER A 128 -4.57 6.16 -15.62
C SER A 128 -5.67 6.18 -14.56
N HIS A 129 -5.57 5.33 -13.54
CA HIS A 129 -6.50 5.25 -12.40
C HIS A 129 -5.94 5.90 -11.11
N VAL A 130 -4.79 6.54 -11.20
CA VAL A 130 -4.15 7.28 -10.11
C VAL A 130 -4.41 8.76 -10.32
N LEU A 131 -5.05 9.40 -9.35
CA LEU A 131 -5.29 10.83 -9.33
C LEU A 131 -4.37 11.49 -8.31
N GLY A 132 -3.41 12.27 -8.80
CA GLY A 132 -2.49 13.07 -8.00
C GLY A 132 -1.23 13.46 -8.78
N PRO A 133 -0.29 14.18 -8.14
CA PRO A 133 -0.37 14.69 -6.76
C PRO A 133 -1.40 15.83 -6.64
N LEU A 134 -2.22 15.80 -5.59
CA LEU A 134 -3.19 16.84 -5.26
C LEU A 134 -2.73 17.63 -4.02
N ASP A 135 -3.16 18.88 -3.91
CA ASP A 135 -3.19 19.57 -2.62
C ASP A 135 -4.43 19.16 -1.79
N GLN A 136 -4.51 19.62 -0.54
CA GLN A 136 -5.58 19.24 0.39
C GLN A 136 -6.98 19.66 -0.11
N ASN A 137 -7.10 20.84 -0.73
CA ASN A 137 -8.39 21.35 -1.20
C ASN A 137 -8.85 20.57 -2.44
N GLN A 138 -7.92 20.30 -3.37
CA GLN A 138 -8.16 19.47 -4.53
C GLN A 138 -8.56 18.05 -4.12
N PHE A 139 -7.84 17.44 -3.17
CA PHE A 139 -8.17 16.13 -2.63
C PHE A 139 -9.57 16.09 -2.03
N GLN A 140 -9.92 17.04 -1.16
CA GLN A 140 -11.25 17.10 -0.56
C GLN A 140 -12.36 17.23 -1.59
N LYS A 141 -12.14 18.05 -2.63
CA LYS A 141 -13.09 18.22 -3.73
C LYS A 141 -13.30 16.92 -4.51
N GLU A 142 -12.22 16.26 -4.90
CA GLU A 142 -12.30 15.01 -5.67
C GLU A 142 -12.82 13.84 -4.83
N ALA A 143 -12.39 13.72 -3.58
CA ALA A 143 -12.92 12.72 -2.63
C ALA A 143 -14.43 12.89 -2.40
N SER A 144 -14.91 14.13 -2.28
CA SER A 144 -16.35 14.42 -2.16
C SER A 144 -17.11 14.05 -3.43
N LYS A 145 -16.60 14.41 -4.61
CA LYS A 145 -17.18 14.06 -5.91
C LYS A 145 -17.28 12.55 -6.12
N LEU A 146 -16.25 11.81 -5.70
CA LEU A 146 -16.17 10.36 -5.77
C LEU A 146 -16.87 9.64 -4.60
N LYS A 147 -17.41 10.40 -3.63
CA LYS A 147 -18.06 9.89 -2.42
C LYS A 147 -17.19 8.93 -1.60
N ILE A 148 -15.90 9.24 -1.51
CA ILE A 148 -14.92 8.43 -0.76
C ILE A 148 -15.15 8.62 0.74
N ASN A 149 -15.52 7.55 1.44
CA ASN A 149 -15.66 7.52 2.90
C ASN A 149 -14.40 6.90 3.56
N LEU A 150 -13.24 7.49 3.29
CA LEU A 150 -11.95 7.13 3.90
C LEU A 150 -11.36 8.35 4.59
N ARG A 151 -10.56 8.12 5.62
CA ARG A 151 -9.83 9.16 6.35
C ARG A 151 -8.40 8.71 6.61
N PHE A 152 -7.47 9.66 6.60
CA PHE A 152 -6.12 9.42 7.06
C PHE A 152 -6.15 9.18 8.59
N GLN A 153 -5.43 8.15 9.03
CA GLN A 153 -5.20 7.83 10.44
C GLN A 153 -4.01 8.61 10.97
#